data_AF-A0A7U2IA36-F1
#
_entry.id   AF-A0A7U2IA36-F1
#
_cell.length_a   1.000
_cell.length_b   1.000
_cell.length_c   1.000
_cell.angle_alpha   90.00
_cell.angle_beta   90.00
_cell.angle_gamma   90.00
#
_symmetry.space_group_name_H-M   'P 1'
#
loop_
_entity.id
_entity.type
_entity.pdbx_description
1 polymer ?
#
loop_
_entity_poly.entity_id
_entity_poly.type
_entity_poly.pdbx_seq_one_letter_code
_entity_poly.pdbx_strand_id
1 'polypeptide(L)'
;MKSIIALLALTCAASAASLSNPVFERAAAAICNAGRGDSCPQPNQRACENNGGHSMVCVEKSRGKYNWIYADNCPSSGQHCDCADGFCKPN
;
A
#
# COMPACT_ATOMS: atom_id res chain seq x y z
N MET A 1 61.62 -24.12 -3.67
CA MET A 1 61.61 -22.64 -3.64
C MET A 1 60.80 -22.14 -4.81
N LYS A 2 59.85 -21.21 -4.57
CA LYS A 2 59.17 -20.30 -5.54
C LYS A 2 58.20 -21.03 -6.51
N SER A 3 56.96 -20.60 -6.76
CA SER A 3 56.30 -19.31 -6.60
C SER A 3 54.77 -19.48 -6.45
N ILE A 4 54.21 -18.57 -5.66
CA ILE A 4 52.80 -18.14 -5.63
C ILE A 4 52.48 -17.47 -6.98
N ILE A 5 51.26 -17.61 -7.50
CA ILE A 5 50.43 -16.50 -8.04
C ILE A 5 48.98 -16.98 -8.10
N ALA A 6 48.13 -16.23 -7.40
CA ALA A 6 46.68 -16.32 -7.39
C ALA A 6 46.10 -15.92 -8.73
N LEU A 7 45.06 -16.62 -9.18
CA LEU A 7 44.13 -16.10 -10.18
C LEU A 7 42.71 -16.23 -9.63
N LEU A 8 42.24 -15.10 -9.12
CA LEU A 8 40.83 -14.83 -8.88
C LEU A 8 40.06 -15.04 -10.19
N ALA A 9 39.06 -15.92 -10.16
CA ALA A 9 37.99 -15.92 -11.14
C ALA A 9 36.66 -16.16 -10.38
N LEU A 10 36.23 -15.16 -9.63
CA LEU A 10 34.86 -15.07 -9.13
C LEU A 10 33.98 -14.62 -10.30
N THR A 11 33.66 -15.54 -11.20
CA THR A 11 32.79 -15.25 -12.35
C THR A 11 31.34 -15.23 -11.90
N CYS A 12 30.73 -14.06 -12.07
CA CYS A 12 29.34 -13.73 -11.87
C CYS A 12 28.39 -14.80 -12.42
N ALA A 13 27.77 -15.57 -11.53
CA ALA A 13 26.41 -16.06 -11.79
C ALA A 13 25.46 -15.04 -11.15
N ALA A 14 25.19 -13.99 -11.92
CA ALA A 14 24.01 -13.17 -11.72
C ALA A 14 22.79 -14.07 -11.89
N SER A 15 22.41 -14.76 -10.82
CA SER A 15 21.03 -15.19 -10.67
C SER A 15 20.26 -13.90 -10.65
N ALA A 16 19.66 -13.57 -11.79
CA ALA A 16 18.62 -12.60 -11.91
C ALA A 16 17.63 -12.91 -10.79
N ALA A 17 17.77 -12.21 -9.68
CA ALA A 17 16.62 -11.85 -8.89
C ALA A 17 15.73 -11.21 -9.94
N SER A 18 14.68 -11.94 -10.34
CA SER A 18 13.45 -11.32 -10.75
C SER A 18 13.08 -10.42 -9.58
N LEU A 19 13.69 -9.22 -9.57
CA LEU A 19 13.06 -8.00 -9.16
C LEU A 19 11.86 -7.94 -10.09
N SER A 20 10.82 -8.69 -9.69
CA SER A 20 9.46 -8.26 -9.82
C SER A 20 9.53 -6.82 -9.39
N ASN A 21 9.67 -5.92 -10.37
CA ASN A 21 9.39 -4.53 -10.17
C ASN A 21 8.11 -4.56 -9.33
N PRO A 22 8.06 -3.95 -8.13
CA PRO A 22 6.80 -3.44 -7.66
C PRO A 22 6.47 -2.32 -8.65
N VAL A 23 6.14 -2.70 -9.90
CA VAL A 23 5.21 -1.98 -10.74
C VAL A 23 4.08 -1.80 -9.78
N PHE A 24 3.99 -0.60 -9.20
CA PHE A 24 2.75 0.07 -8.89
C PHE A 24 1.60 -0.91 -9.15
N GLU A 25 1.35 -1.81 -8.20
CA GLU A 25 0.07 -2.49 -8.15
C GLU A 25 -0.80 -1.29 -7.85
N ARG A 26 -1.36 -0.74 -8.94
CA ARG A 26 -2.19 0.45 -8.95
C ARG A 26 -3.05 0.27 -7.73
N ALA A 27 -2.82 1.10 -6.70
CA ALA A 27 -3.50 0.94 -5.42
C ALA A 27 -4.96 0.71 -5.78
N ALA A 28 -5.50 -0.46 -5.43
CA ALA A 28 -6.82 -0.86 -5.88
C ALA A 28 -7.73 0.33 -5.63
N ALA A 29 -8.40 0.83 -6.68
CA ALA A 29 -9.07 2.12 -6.65
C ALA A 29 -9.86 2.23 -5.35
N ALA A 30 -9.65 3.32 -4.61
CA ALA A 30 -10.22 3.41 -3.28
C ALA A 30 -11.75 3.44 -3.37
N ILE A 31 -12.39 2.80 -2.41
CA ILE A 31 -13.86 2.81 -2.35
C ILE A 31 -14.31 4.18 -1.84
N CYS A 32 -15.15 4.89 -2.59
CA CYS A 32 -15.80 6.11 -2.09
C CYS A 32 -16.97 5.79 -1.17
N ASN A 33 -17.27 6.71 -0.25
CA ASN A 33 -18.47 6.68 0.60
C ASN A 33 -18.56 5.45 1.51
N ALA A 34 -17.42 4.89 1.92
CA ALA A 34 -17.43 3.79 2.86
C ALA A 34 -17.74 4.30 4.28
N GLY A 35 -18.55 3.56 5.03
CA GLY A 35 -18.87 3.88 6.41
C GLY A 35 -17.88 3.23 7.38
N ARG A 36 -17.51 3.94 8.45
CA ARG A 36 -16.73 3.34 9.54
C ARG A 36 -17.51 2.18 10.15
N GLY A 37 -16.87 1.03 10.24
CA GLY A 37 -17.46 -0.20 10.77
C GLY A 37 -18.15 -1.06 9.73
N ASP A 38 -18.38 -0.57 8.51
CA ASP A 38 -18.91 -1.37 7.40
C ASP A 38 -17.92 -2.48 7.01
N SER A 39 -18.45 -3.58 6.48
CA SER A 39 -17.63 -4.68 5.99
C SER A 39 -16.82 -4.27 4.76
N CYS A 40 -15.60 -4.79 4.67
CA CYS A 40 -14.71 -4.56 3.55
C CYS A 40 -14.18 -5.90 3.00
N PRO A 41 -13.85 -5.97 1.70
CA PRO A 41 -13.63 -7.27 1.05
C PRO A 41 -12.26 -7.87 1.34
N GLN A 42 -11.22 -7.05 1.56
CA GLN A 42 -9.87 -7.53 1.87
C GLN A 42 -9.10 -6.54 2.74
N PRO A 43 -8.21 -7.01 3.62
CA PRO A 43 -7.42 -6.15 4.50
C PRO A 43 -6.50 -5.23 3.70
N ASN A 44 -6.13 -4.10 4.29
CA ASN A 44 -5.25 -3.07 3.73
C ASN A 44 -5.76 -2.36 2.47
N GLN A 45 -7.01 -2.60 2.05
CA GLN A 45 -7.65 -1.71 1.08
C GLN A 45 -7.85 -0.32 1.66
N ARG A 46 -7.92 0.65 0.75
CA ARG A 46 -8.21 2.04 1.07
C ARG A 46 -9.60 2.44 0.62
N ALA A 47 -10.17 3.37 1.36
CA ALA A 47 -11.45 3.98 1.07
C ALA A 47 -11.48 5.42 1.55
N CYS A 48 -12.47 6.17 1.10
CA CYS A 48 -12.78 7.49 1.60
C CYS A 48 -14.13 7.45 2.34
N GLU A 49 -14.19 8.09 3.51
CA GLU A 49 -15.46 8.24 4.22
C GLU A 49 -16.45 9.06 3.38
N ASN A 50 -17.74 8.84 3.59
CA ASN A 50 -18.80 9.71 3.09
C ASN A 50 -18.50 11.19 3.43
N ASN A 51 -18.52 12.06 2.42
CA ASN A 51 -18.04 13.47 2.43
C ASN A 51 -16.52 13.70 2.35
N GLY A 52 -15.69 12.66 2.20
CA GLY A 52 -14.26 12.78 1.94
C GLY A 52 -13.43 13.36 3.10
N GLY A 53 -14.01 13.51 4.30
CA GLY A 53 -13.33 14.08 5.46
C GLY A 53 -12.28 13.16 6.08
N HIS A 54 -12.30 11.87 5.78
CA HIS A 54 -11.35 10.90 6.30
C HIS A 54 -10.92 9.90 5.23
N SER A 55 -9.63 9.55 5.25
CA SER A 55 -9.09 8.35 4.61
C SER A 55 -9.35 7.15 5.53
N MET A 56 -9.69 6.02 4.92
CA MET A 56 -10.04 4.80 5.62
C MET A 56 -9.18 3.62 5.17
N VAL A 57 -8.98 2.67 6.08
CA VAL A 57 -8.29 1.42 5.82
C VAL A 57 -9.14 0.24 6.28
N CYS A 58 -9.15 -0.82 5.48
CA CYS A 58 -9.81 -2.07 5.82
C CYS A 58 -8.91 -2.90 6.75
N VAL A 59 -9.39 -3.25 7.94
CA VAL A 59 -8.63 -4.03 8.91
C VAL A 59 -9.39 -5.28 9.35
N GLU A 60 -8.64 -6.33 9.66
CA GLU A 60 -9.22 -7.53 10.27
C GLU A 60 -9.62 -7.25 11.71
N LYS A 61 -10.92 -7.40 12.02
CA LYS A 61 -11.47 -7.28 13.37
C LYS A 61 -11.54 -8.62 14.08
N SER A 62 -11.72 -9.69 13.32
CA SER A 62 -11.79 -11.08 13.79
C SER A 62 -11.41 -11.98 12.62
N ARG A 63 -11.00 -13.23 12.88
CA ARG A 63 -10.53 -14.15 11.83
C ARG A 63 -11.52 -14.21 10.65
N GLY A 64 -11.10 -13.71 9.49
CA GLY A 64 -11.88 -13.66 8.26
C GLY A 64 -12.99 -12.59 8.21
N LYS A 65 -13.00 -11.62 9.13
CA LYS A 65 -13.95 -10.51 9.17
C LYS A 65 -13.21 -9.19 9.15
N TYR A 66 -13.49 -8.38 8.13
CA TYR A 66 -12.83 -7.10 7.92
C TYR A 66 -13.82 -5.95 7.97
N ASN A 67 -13.41 -4.86 8.61
CA ASN A 67 -14.21 -3.64 8.68
C ASN A 67 -13.36 -2.41 8.35
N TRP A 68 -13.99 -1.38 7.81
CA TRP A 68 -13.39 -0.08 7.62
C TRP A 68 -13.15 0.63 8.95
N ILE A 69 -11.97 1.23 9.09
CA ILE A 69 -11.64 2.16 10.16
C ILE A 69 -11.06 3.44 9.58
N TYR A 70 -11.12 4.53 10.34
CA TYR A 70 -10.40 5.75 9.99
C TYR A 70 -8.89 5.49 10.04
N ALA A 71 -8.21 5.84 8.96
CA ALA A 71 -6.76 5.85 8.89
C ALA A 71 -6.25 7.27 9.19
N ASP A 72 -6.72 8.25 8.43
CA ASP A 72 -6.28 9.63 8.52
C ASP A 72 -7.50 10.57 8.51
N ASN A 73 -7.42 11.64 9.29
CA ASN A 73 -8.35 12.76 9.17
C ASN A 73 -7.84 13.70 8.07
N CYS A 74 -8.70 14.06 7.13
CA CYS A 74 -8.43 15.04 6.08
C CYS A 74 -9.06 16.37 6.55
N PRO A 75 -8.40 17.15 7.41
CA PRO A 75 -9.02 18.33 8.04
C PRO A 75 -9.46 19.37 7.01
N SER A 76 -10.54 20.10 7.35
CA SER A 76 -11.25 21.13 6.56
C SER A 76 -10.42 22.34 6.07
N SER A 77 -9.10 22.32 6.21
CA SER A 77 -8.19 23.35 5.67
C SER A 77 -7.82 23.04 4.21
N GLY A 78 -8.84 22.74 3.39
CA GLY A 78 -8.66 22.48 1.97
C GLY A 78 -8.04 21.13 1.63
N GLN A 79 -8.24 20.10 2.45
CA GLN A 79 -7.90 18.72 2.08
C GLN A 79 -9.17 17.86 1.98
N HIS A 80 -9.15 16.88 1.09
CA HIS A 80 -10.20 15.87 0.88
C HIS A 80 -9.55 14.50 0.68
N CYS A 81 -10.26 13.43 0.98
CA CYS A 81 -9.84 12.10 0.60
C CYS A 81 -10.11 11.89 -0.90
N ASP A 82 -9.05 11.66 -1.69
CA ASP A 82 -9.16 11.38 -3.12
C ASP A 82 -9.51 9.90 -3.34
N CYS A 83 -10.66 9.63 -3.94
CA CYS A 83 -11.09 8.26 -4.24
C CYS A 83 -10.22 7.53 -5.28
N ALA A 84 -9.32 8.21 -5.99
CA ALA A 84 -8.40 7.54 -6.89
C ALA A 84 -7.47 6.58 -6.14
N ASP A 85 -7.05 6.95 -4.92
CA ASP A 85 -6.05 6.20 -4.14
C ASP A 85 -6.37 6.08 -2.64
N GLY A 86 -7.36 6.81 -2.14
CA GLY A 86 -7.86 6.73 -0.77
C GLY A 86 -6.95 7.44 0.23
N PHE A 87 -6.29 8.52 -0.21
CA PHE A 87 -5.44 9.36 0.62
C PHE A 87 -5.98 10.78 0.72
N CYS A 88 -5.68 11.46 1.83
CA CYS A 88 -5.94 12.89 1.94
C CYS A 88 -5.06 13.67 0.97
N LYS A 89 -5.68 14.49 0.14
CA LYS A 89 -5.04 15.40 -0.82
C LYS A 89 -5.56 16.81 -0.63
N PRO A 90 -4.77 17.84 -0.96
CA PRO A 90 -5.29 19.19 -1.07
C PRO A 90 -6.37 19.26 -2.17
N ASN A 91 -7.37 20.13 -1.97
CA ASN A 91 -8.33 20.57 -3.00
C ASN A 91 -7.63 21.35 -4.12
#